data_AF-A0A8W8JWQ5-F1
#
_entry.id   AF-A0A8W8JWQ5-F1
#
_cell.length_a   1.000
_cell.length_b   1.000
_cell.length_c   1.000
_cell.angle_alpha   90.00
_cell.angle_beta   90.00
_cell.angle_gamma   90.00
#
_symmetry.space_group_name_H-M   'P 1'
#
loop_
_entity.id
_entity.type
_entity.pdbx_description
1 polymer ?
#
loop_
_entity_poly.entity_id
_entity_poly.type
_entity_poly.pdbx_seq_one_letter_code
_entity_poly.pdbx_strand_id
1 'polypeptide(L)'
;EGKTIEIFPDFTVKIDGKPHEFPYMSHKLSLERVGNWIKLDTGRGLIITGDLPSNVFTIEVSGWYFGKLAGILGTYNNEQYDELTTGDNKIVKNEDSFYNSWEVSKKCRPNGNNAVDIIQDESDVKYIKCAKVLKSTDSVHRPCFRQVNPDKAFEMCLNRDDMCAASRFYLHQCRQQGVYLPPPKECVQCVAPNAESFVAGETIRISPRSDDYQPISSAETIFIVEEKPCNKETTKHLGSLVYEVEQELTKAGISNNKYGLIGFNKKGSHSHTMDGQLLNDATNFVKGVESLTFTSYKTDTLDAILQAANYPFRAGVVKNIILLQCGGCSDLKTIQYQQVRHTLQARNIQFHILRDQEFMPGNKIPKQKILGMDRTRKYVLQNSNDKSLENMGYSVDTCSHLALLSNGSIFDSSSLSLKKVRHQKMAIDTISNRIAKSSLPSQCQVCTCEADETGAAKSVCRSCYSEMTDYISLWWNTFRHPMTIEQEINKQFQEFLNAKKNWAVLTA
;
A
#
# COMPACT_ATOMS: atom_id res chain seq x y z
N GLU A 1 1.95 20.26 21.92
CA GLU A 1 0.60 20.76 22.26
C GLU A 1 0.08 20.16 23.58
N GLY A 2 0.94 19.76 24.51
CA GLY A 2 0.52 19.10 25.76
C GLY A 2 -0.06 17.70 25.59
N LYS A 3 0.06 17.10 24.40
CA LYS A 3 -0.50 15.79 24.06
C LYS A 3 0.48 14.67 24.38
N THR A 4 -0.05 13.55 24.86
CA THR A 4 0.67 12.28 24.97
C THR A 4 0.27 11.40 23.80
N ILE A 5 1.25 10.87 23.06
CA ILE A 5 1.02 10.00 21.90
C ILE A 5 1.67 8.65 22.19
N GLU A 6 0.87 7.60 22.18
CA GLU A 6 1.31 6.23 22.35
C GLU A 6 1.11 5.51 21.01
N ILE A 7 2.18 4.97 20.44
CA ILE A 7 2.14 4.20 19.19
C ILE A 7 2.57 2.77 19.52
N PHE A 8 1.72 1.80 19.17
CA PHE A 8 1.93 0.40 19.49
C PHE A 8 2.52 -0.37 18.29
N PRO A 9 3.17 -1.52 18.50
CA PRO A 9 3.80 -2.31 17.43
C PRO A 9 2.83 -2.78 16.33
N ASP A 10 1.55 -2.90 16.64
CA ASP A 10 0.48 -3.25 15.70
C ASP A 10 -0.06 -2.05 14.91
N PHE A 11 0.61 -0.90 14.99
CA PHE A 11 0.20 0.38 14.42
C PHE A 11 -1.06 1.00 15.03
N THR A 12 -1.56 0.49 16.16
CA THR A 12 -2.61 1.22 16.89
C THR A 12 -2.01 2.46 17.57
N VAL A 13 -2.82 3.52 17.69
CA VAL A 13 -2.39 4.79 18.30
C VAL A 13 -3.37 5.23 19.35
N LYS A 14 -2.84 5.75 20.46
CA LYS A 14 -3.61 6.52 21.43
C LYS A 14 -3.08 7.94 21.55
N ILE A 15 -3.99 8.91 21.61
CA ILE A 15 -3.69 10.31 21.90
C ILE A 15 -4.47 10.69 23.14
N ASP A 16 -3.76 11.11 24.18
CA ASP A 16 -4.32 11.42 25.50
C ASP A 16 -5.20 10.27 26.05
N GLY A 17 -4.72 9.04 25.87
CA GLY A 17 -5.37 7.79 26.31
C GLY A 17 -6.54 7.32 25.44
N LYS A 18 -6.92 8.06 24.39
CA LYS A 18 -8.04 7.71 23.50
C LYS A 18 -7.52 7.11 22.19
N PRO A 19 -8.18 6.08 21.63
CA PRO A 19 -7.78 5.51 20.36
C PRO A 19 -7.97 6.52 19.22
N HIS A 20 -7.02 6.54 18.29
CA HIS A 20 -7.05 7.35 17.08
C HIS A 20 -6.54 6.55 15.89
N GLU A 21 -6.99 6.93 14.69
CA GLU A 21 -6.50 6.38 13.41
C GLU A 21 -5.52 7.35 12.76
N PHE A 22 -4.66 6.81 11.89
CA PHE A 22 -3.87 7.61 10.97
C PHE A 22 -4.73 8.10 9.79
N PRO A 23 -4.36 9.23 9.17
CA PRO A 23 -3.48 10.24 9.73
C PRO A 23 -4.19 11.01 10.86
N TYR A 24 -3.40 11.49 11.81
CA TYR A 24 -3.87 12.47 12.79
C TYR A 24 -3.20 13.82 12.53
N MET A 25 -3.99 14.86 12.34
CA MET A 25 -3.50 16.22 12.19
C MET A 25 -4.15 17.15 13.21
N SER A 26 -3.35 18.04 13.76
CA SER A 26 -3.82 19.19 14.53
C SER A 26 -3.05 20.44 14.09
N HIS A 27 -2.90 21.46 14.94
CA HIS A 27 -2.36 22.74 14.49
C HIS A 27 -0.89 22.63 14.04
N LYS A 28 -0.02 22.03 14.87
CA LYS A 28 1.41 21.86 14.58
C LYS A 28 1.82 20.40 14.45
N LEU A 29 1.08 19.52 15.11
CA LEU A 29 1.37 18.09 15.16
C LEU A 29 0.72 17.37 13.97
N SER A 30 1.51 16.59 13.23
CA SER A 30 1.01 15.58 12.30
C SER A 30 1.59 14.21 12.61
N LEU A 31 0.74 13.19 12.47
CA LEU A 31 1.09 11.79 12.63
C LEU A 31 0.53 11.03 11.43
N GLU A 32 1.41 10.48 10.62
CA GLU A 32 1.08 9.86 9.33
C GLU A 32 1.66 8.44 9.26
N ARG A 33 1.00 7.56 8.52
CA ARG A 33 1.49 6.22 8.22
C ARG A 33 1.59 6.04 6.70
N VAL A 34 2.72 5.55 6.24
CA VAL A 34 2.96 5.13 4.86
C VAL A 34 3.53 3.72 4.90
N GLY A 35 2.81 2.71 4.41
CA GLY A 35 3.27 1.32 4.47
C GLY A 35 3.62 0.89 5.90
N ASN A 36 4.88 0.52 6.13
CA ASN A 36 5.39 0.16 7.46
C ASN A 36 5.95 1.33 8.27
N TRP A 37 6.03 2.52 7.65
CA TRP A 37 6.61 3.70 8.25
C TRP A 37 5.56 4.54 8.94
N ILE A 38 5.92 5.06 10.10
CA ILE A 38 5.23 6.20 10.72
C ILE A 38 6.08 7.45 10.58
N LYS A 39 5.43 8.60 10.53
CA LYS A 39 6.07 9.90 10.66
C LYS A 39 5.29 10.74 11.67
N LEU A 40 5.97 11.17 12.72
CA LEU A 40 5.48 12.12 13.70
C LEU A 40 6.23 13.44 13.53
N ASP A 41 5.57 14.46 13.02
CA ASP A 41 6.09 15.82 13.00
C ASP A 41 5.43 16.61 14.13
N THR A 42 6.25 17.11 15.07
CA THR A 42 5.76 17.91 16.21
C THR A 42 5.48 19.37 15.85
N GLY A 43 5.89 19.81 14.65
CA GLY A 43 5.87 21.20 14.20
C GLY A 43 6.75 22.13 15.04
N ARG A 44 7.72 21.57 15.78
CA ARG A 44 8.64 22.27 16.70
C ARG A 44 10.10 21.87 16.46
N GLY A 45 10.44 21.42 15.25
CA GLY A 45 11.79 21.02 14.90
C GLY A 45 12.21 19.67 15.48
N LEU A 46 11.24 18.79 15.78
CA LEU A 46 11.47 17.38 16.10
C LEU A 46 10.57 16.54 15.19
N ILE A 47 11.19 15.69 14.37
CA ILE A 47 10.52 14.73 13.48
C ILE A 47 11.00 13.34 13.86
N ILE A 48 10.06 12.42 14.06
CA ILE A 48 10.36 11.01 14.34
C ILE A 48 9.81 10.20 13.18
N THR A 49 10.68 9.45 12.51
CA THR A 49 10.32 8.50 11.46
C THR A 49 10.68 7.10 11.94
N GLY A 50 9.80 6.12 11.78
CA GLY A 50 10.07 4.77 12.25
C GLY A 50 9.48 3.68 11.37
N ASP A 51 10.26 2.64 11.10
CA ASP A 51 9.78 1.36 10.56
C ASP A 51 9.43 0.45 11.74
N LEU A 52 8.14 0.37 12.08
CA LEU A 52 7.67 -0.33 13.27
C LEU A 52 8.07 -1.83 13.27
N PRO A 53 7.85 -2.60 12.19
CA PRO A 53 8.25 -3.99 12.13
C PRO A 53 9.74 -4.27 12.40
N SER A 54 10.65 -3.37 11.99
CA SER A 54 12.09 -3.55 12.24
C SER A 54 12.58 -2.89 13.53
N ASN A 55 11.72 -2.16 14.23
CA ASN A 55 12.08 -1.32 15.38
C ASN A 55 13.23 -0.35 15.08
N VAL A 56 13.28 0.19 13.84
CA VAL A 56 14.27 1.20 13.44
C VAL A 56 13.60 2.56 13.44
N PHE A 57 14.10 3.45 14.30
CA PHE A 57 13.60 4.82 14.44
C PHE A 57 14.71 5.82 14.18
N THR A 58 14.37 6.90 13.47
CA THR A 58 15.22 8.06 13.26
C THR A 58 14.55 9.27 13.88
N ILE A 59 15.34 10.03 14.63
CA ILE A 59 14.93 11.28 15.24
C ILE A 59 15.73 12.41 14.59
N GLU A 60 15.02 13.28 13.88
CA GLU A 60 15.58 14.50 13.31
C GLU A 60 15.29 15.66 14.25
N VAL A 61 16.34 16.36 14.67
CA VAL A 61 16.25 17.48 15.60
C VAL A 61 16.82 18.73 14.97
N SER A 62 16.11 19.84 15.12
CA SER A 62 16.55 21.15 14.69
C SER A 62 17.72 21.67 15.53
N GLY A 63 18.66 22.38 14.90
CA GLY A 63 19.79 23.03 15.57
C GLY A 63 19.39 24.01 16.69
N TRP A 64 18.14 24.45 16.76
CA TRP A 64 17.60 25.21 17.90
C TRP A 64 17.74 24.49 19.26
N TYR A 65 17.86 23.16 19.23
CA TYR A 65 18.06 22.31 20.41
C TYR A 65 19.53 21.94 20.68
N PHE A 66 20.49 22.53 19.96
CA PHE A 66 21.91 22.27 20.18
C PHE A 66 22.29 22.50 21.66
N GLY A 67 22.89 21.47 22.28
CA GLY A 67 23.27 21.45 23.70
C GLY A 67 22.09 21.52 24.69
N LYS A 68 20.85 21.26 24.24
CA LYS A 68 19.63 21.31 25.07
C LYS A 68 18.92 19.96 25.19
N LEU A 69 19.48 18.91 24.60
CA LEU A 69 18.95 17.55 24.69
C LEU A 69 19.66 16.80 25.81
N ALA A 70 19.00 15.76 26.32
CA ALA A 70 19.60 14.76 27.18
C ALA A 70 18.80 13.46 27.05
N GLY A 71 19.48 12.33 27.04
CA GLY A 71 18.87 11.01 26.92
C GLY A 71 19.85 9.99 26.38
N ILE A 72 19.33 8.83 25.96
CA ILE A 72 20.12 7.73 25.41
C ILE A 72 20.76 8.04 24.05
N LEU A 73 20.41 9.17 23.41
CA LEU A 73 21.00 9.68 22.17
C LEU A 73 21.94 10.88 22.41
N GLY A 74 22.40 11.05 23.66
CA GLY A 74 23.39 12.06 24.04
C GLY A 74 22.83 13.46 24.26
N THR A 75 23.75 14.43 24.25
CA THR A 75 23.54 15.84 24.63
C THR A 75 23.35 16.78 23.43
N TYR A 76 23.64 16.30 22.22
CA TYR A 76 23.56 17.05 20.96
C TYR A 76 24.36 18.35 20.97
N ASN A 77 25.60 18.31 21.47
CA ASN A 77 26.55 19.42 21.51
C ASN A 77 27.82 19.19 20.68
N ASN A 78 27.88 18.07 19.95
CA ASN A 78 29.03 17.64 19.13
C ASN A 78 30.32 17.38 19.93
N GLU A 79 30.22 17.07 21.22
CA GLU A 79 31.34 16.69 22.09
C GLU A 79 31.28 15.19 22.41
N GLN A 80 32.22 14.42 21.86
CA GLN A 80 32.26 12.97 22.05
C GLN A 80 32.56 12.58 23.51
N TYR A 81 33.27 13.44 24.26
CA TYR A 81 33.66 13.16 25.64
C TYR A 81 32.47 12.98 26.60
N ASP A 82 31.34 13.66 26.34
CA ASP A 82 30.18 13.67 27.23
C ASP A 82 28.97 12.85 26.75
N GLU A 83 29.13 12.06 25.68
CA GLU A 83 28.03 11.29 25.08
C GLU A 83 27.39 10.30 26.07
N LEU A 84 28.19 9.75 26.99
CA LEU A 84 27.73 8.87 28.07
C LEU A 84 27.39 9.64 29.36
N THR A 85 26.67 10.75 29.24
CA THR A 85 26.15 11.51 30.39
C THR A 85 24.87 10.87 30.94
N THR A 86 24.89 10.49 32.21
CA THR A 86 23.77 9.83 32.90
C THR A 86 22.61 10.79 33.20
N GLY A 87 21.45 10.24 33.54
CA GLY A 87 20.27 11.01 33.98
C GLY A 87 20.50 11.85 35.25
N ASP A 88 21.54 11.55 36.04
CA ASP A 88 22.01 12.36 37.18
C ASP A 88 23.20 13.28 36.83
N ASN A 89 23.42 13.54 35.54
CA ASN A 89 24.40 14.47 34.99
C ASN A 89 25.86 14.13 35.34
N LYS A 90 26.22 12.83 35.31
CA LYS A 90 27.59 12.34 35.48
C LYS A 90 28.08 11.68 34.21
N ILE A 91 29.32 11.96 33.83
CA ILE A 91 29.98 11.28 32.71
C ILE A 91 30.51 9.94 33.23
N VAL A 92 30.06 8.84 32.61
CA VAL A 92 30.51 7.49 32.93
C VAL A 92 31.27 6.88 31.75
N LYS A 93 32.10 5.86 32.04
CA LYS A 93 32.79 5.08 31.00
C LYS A 93 32.07 3.77 30.63
N ASN A 94 31.11 3.37 31.45
CA ASN A 94 30.40 2.10 31.31
C ASN A 94 29.00 2.36 30.72
N GLU A 95 28.74 1.77 29.56
CA GLU A 95 27.44 1.85 28.87
C GLU A 95 26.28 1.33 29.73
N ASP A 96 26.48 0.28 30.51
CA ASP A 96 25.42 -0.25 31.38
C ASP A 96 24.96 0.79 32.40
N SER A 97 25.90 1.52 32.99
CA SER A 97 25.57 2.57 33.96
C SER A 97 24.85 3.73 33.28
N PHE A 98 25.24 4.08 32.06
CA PHE A 98 24.59 5.09 31.24
C PHE A 98 23.14 4.70 30.92
N TYR A 99 22.90 3.56 30.26
CA TYR A 99 21.56 3.14 29.87
C TYR A 99 20.63 2.92 31.07
N ASN A 100 21.13 2.31 32.16
CA ASN A 100 20.34 2.12 33.38
C ASN A 100 19.94 3.44 34.04
N SER A 101 20.75 4.50 33.91
CA SER A 101 20.43 5.81 34.50
C SER A 101 19.24 6.51 33.81
N TRP A 102 18.91 6.11 32.58
CA TRP A 102 17.82 6.67 31.77
C TRP A 102 16.53 5.85 31.86
N GLU A 103 16.44 4.87 32.78
CA GLU A 103 15.24 4.07 33.02
C GLU A 103 14.06 4.95 33.48
N VAL A 104 12.96 4.97 32.71
CA VAL A 104 11.76 5.75 33.04
C VAL A 104 10.82 4.99 34.00
N SER A 105 10.92 3.67 34.09
CA SER A 105 10.04 2.83 34.92
C SER A 105 10.72 1.54 35.37
N LYS A 106 10.68 1.27 36.68
CA LYS A 106 11.19 0.03 37.32
C LYS A 106 10.52 -1.26 36.86
N LYS A 107 9.45 -1.16 36.06
CA LYS A 107 8.76 -2.31 35.44
C LYS A 107 9.49 -2.86 34.23
N CYS A 108 10.39 -2.08 33.63
CA CYS A 108 11.15 -2.43 32.43
C CYS A 108 12.65 -2.50 32.74
N ARG A 109 13.03 -3.31 33.74
CA ARG A 109 14.45 -3.50 34.05
C ARG A 109 15.12 -4.26 32.90
N PRO A 110 16.18 -3.71 32.30
CA PRO A 110 16.96 -4.46 31.33
C PRO A 110 17.60 -5.67 32.02
N ASN A 111 17.58 -6.83 31.37
CA ASN A 111 18.28 -8.04 31.82
C ASN A 111 19.78 -7.97 31.47
N GLY A 112 20.43 -6.82 31.74
CA GLY A 112 21.82 -6.57 31.38
C GLY A 112 22.07 -6.32 29.89
N ASN A 113 23.34 -6.17 29.54
CA ASN A 113 23.79 -6.05 28.16
C ASN A 113 23.73 -7.41 27.45
N ASN A 114 22.89 -7.51 26.41
CA ASN A 114 22.78 -8.71 25.58
C ASN A 114 23.64 -8.64 24.32
N ALA A 115 24.51 -7.62 24.19
CA ALA A 115 25.44 -7.55 23.09
C ALA A 115 26.37 -8.76 23.14
N VAL A 116 26.46 -9.46 22.01
CA VAL A 116 27.37 -10.59 21.84
C VAL A 116 28.71 -10.06 21.34
N ASP A 117 29.80 -10.60 21.85
CA ASP A 117 31.13 -10.36 21.30
C ASP A 117 31.11 -10.72 19.80
N ILE A 118 31.46 -9.75 18.96
CA ILE A 118 31.44 -9.93 17.52
C ILE A 118 32.67 -10.76 17.12
N ILE A 119 32.47 -12.07 16.96
CA ILE A 119 33.48 -12.95 16.35
C ILE A 119 33.36 -12.80 14.83
N GLN A 120 34.37 -12.19 14.20
CA GLN A 120 34.45 -12.06 12.74
C GLN A 120 35.06 -13.31 12.11
N ASP A 121 34.46 -14.46 12.38
CA ASP A 121 34.79 -15.69 11.67
C ASP A 121 34.11 -15.66 10.29
N GLU A 122 34.89 -15.53 9.22
CA GLU A 122 34.34 -15.46 7.86
C GLU A 122 33.68 -16.76 7.39
N SER A 123 33.94 -17.87 8.08
CA SER A 123 33.29 -19.15 7.82
C SER A 123 31.92 -19.28 8.48
N ASP A 124 31.59 -18.39 9.43
CA ASP A 124 30.33 -18.39 10.13
C ASP A 124 29.17 -17.98 9.21
N VAL A 125 28.05 -18.71 9.30
CA VAL A 125 26.86 -18.50 8.46
C VAL A 125 26.29 -17.09 8.64
N LYS A 126 26.32 -16.53 9.85
CA LYS A 126 25.89 -15.17 10.17
C LYS A 126 26.78 -14.15 9.49
N TYR A 127 28.11 -14.35 9.56
CA TYR A 127 29.06 -13.49 8.86
C TYR A 127 28.80 -13.48 7.36
N ILE A 128 28.68 -14.66 6.75
CA ILE A 128 28.42 -14.80 5.31
C ILE A 128 27.13 -14.08 4.91
N LYS A 129 26.03 -14.26 5.66
CA LYS A 129 24.74 -13.58 5.40
C LYS A 129 24.87 -12.06 5.48
N CYS A 130 25.46 -11.54 6.56
CA CYS A 130 25.65 -10.11 6.75
C CYS A 130 26.58 -9.51 5.68
N ALA A 131 27.67 -10.21 5.34
CA ALA A 131 28.67 -9.75 4.40
C ALA A 131 28.13 -9.73 2.96
N LYS A 132 27.29 -10.71 2.60
CA LYS A 132 26.58 -10.74 1.30
C LYS A 132 25.84 -9.43 1.02
N VAL A 133 25.24 -8.82 2.05
CA VAL A 133 24.40 -7.63 1.91
C VAL A 133 25.13 -6.33 2.21
N LEU A 134 26.16 -6.33 3.07
CA LEU A 134 26.78 -5.10 3.56
C LEU A 134 28.26 -4.94 3.16
N LYS A 135 28.89 -5.96 2.58
CA LYS A 135 30.30 -5.90 2.13
C LYS A 135 30.53 -6.35 0.69
N SER A 136 29.71 -7.29 0.18
CA SER A 136 29.89 -7.90 -1.13
C SER A 136 29.77 -6.90 -2.28
N THR A 137 30.59 -7.08 -3.32
CA THR A 137 30.50 -6.32 -4.57
C THR A 137 29.26 -6.64 -5.39
N ASP A 138 28.57 -7.74 -5.08
CA ASP A 138 27.32 -8.13 -5.75
C ASP A 138 26.09 -7.73 -4.93
N SER A 139 26.28 -6.99 -3.83
CA SER A 139 25.19 -6.54 -2.98
C SER A 139 24.29 -5.54 -3.71
N VAL A 140 22.98 -5.64 -3.47
CA VAL A 140 21.97 -4.63 -3.85
C VAL A 140 22.27 -3.25 -3.25
N HIS A 141 23.02 -3.19 -2.15
CA HIS A 141 23.42 -1.97 -1.47
C HIS A 141 24.69 -1.32 -2.02
N ARG A 142 25.43 -2.01 -2.89
CA ARG A 142 26.73 -1.53 -3.41
C ARG A 142 26.72 -0.09 -3.90
N PRO A 143 25.69 0.42 -4.61
CA PRO A 143 25.67 1.82 -5.05
C PRO A 143 25.80 2.84 -3.91
N CYS A 144 25.43 2.48 -2.68
CA CYS A 144 25.49 3.34 -1.50
C CYS A 144 26.79 3.21 -0.69
N PHE A 145 27.58 2.14 -0.87
CA PHE A 145 28.80 1.91 -0.06
C PHE A 145 29.81 3.06 -0.11
N ARG A 146 29.80 3.87 -1.18
CA ARG A 146 30.65 5.07 -1.30
C ARG A 146 30.11 6.30 -0.59
N GLN A 147 28.81 6.34 -0.30
CA GLN A 147 28.13 7.46 0.34
C GLN A 147 28.00 7.25 1.85
N VAL A 148 27.81 6.00 2.29
CA VAL A 148 27.61 5.64 3.69
C VAL A 148 28.48 4.42 4.02
N ASN A 149 29.28 4.50 5.08
CA ASN A 149 30.08 3.36 5.54
C ASN A 149 29.15 2.26 6.12
N PRO A 150 29.17 1.02 5.58
CA PRO A 150 28.32 -0.08 6.06
C PRO A 150 28.77 -0.71 7.39
N ASP A 151 29.93 -0.38 7.94
CA ASP A 151 30.51 -1.06 9.11
C ASP A 151 29.57 -1.11 10.31
N LYS A 152 28.90 0.00 10.65
CA LYS A 152 27.93 0.03 11.76
C LYS A 152 26.70 -0.84 11.53
N ALA A 153 26.20 -0.86 10.29
CA ALA A 153 25.11 -1.77 9.95
C ALA A 153 25.58 -3.23 9.98
N PHE A 154 26.83 -3.50 9.59
CA PHE A 154 27.42 -4.83 9.60
C PHE A 154 27.62 -5.33 11.04
N GLU A 155 28.15 -4.51 11.93
CA GLU A 155 28.22 -4.78 13.38
C GLU A 155 26.84 -5.07 13.95
N MET A 156 25.84 -4.25 13.60
CA MET A 156 24.45 -4.46 14.04
C MET A 156 23.89 -5.80 13.55
N CYS A 157 24.18 -6.18 12.32
CA CYS A 157 23.79 -7.47 11.74
C CYS A 157 24.42 -8.65 12.51
N LEU A 158 25.73 -8.57 12.78
CA LEU A 158 26.46 -9.57 13.55
C LEU A 158 26.06 -9.61 15.04
N ASN A 159 25.53 -8.53 15.59
CA ASN A 159 25.05 -8.54 16.96
C ASN A 159 23.64 -9.14 17.06
N ARG A 160 22.69 -8.63 16.26
CA ARG A 160 21.26 -9.01 16.34
C ARG A 160 20.90 -10.33 15.65
N ASP A 161 21.76 -10.84 14.77
CA ASP A 161 21.39 -11.92 13.82
C ASP A 161 20.17 -11.58 12.97
N ASP A 162 20.05 -10.29 12.63
CA ASP A 162 18.95 -9.76 11.83
C ASP A 162 19.50 -8.92 10.67
N MET A 163 19.76 -9.62 9.57
CA MET A 163 20.20 -9.02 8.31
C MET A 163 19.19 -8.01 7.77
N CYS A 164 17.89 -8.20 8.02
CA CYS A 164 16.85 -7.37 7.47
C CYS A 164 16.71 -6.05 8.21
N ALA A 165 16.73 -6.07 9.55
CA ALA A 165 16.81 -4.84 10.34
C ALA A 165 18.10 -4.06 10.00
N ALA A 166 19.25 -4.74 9.89
CA ALA A 166 20.51 -4.11 9.50
C ALA A 166 20.48 -3.48 8.11
N SER A 167 19.93 -4.20 7.14
CA SER A 167 19.70 -3.69 5.80
C SER A 167 18.80 -2.46 5.81
N ARG A 168 17.66 -2.49 6.53
CA ARG A 168 16.73 -1.37 6.57
C ARG A 168 17.34 -0.13 7.24
N PHE A 169 18.10 -0.33 8.31
CA PHE A 169 18.89 0.74 8.93
C PHE A 169 19.88 1.36 7.95
N TYR A 170 20.64 0.53 7.21
CA TYR A 170 21.58 1.02 6.21
C TYR A 170 20.88 1.76 5.06
N LEU A 171 19.78 1.21 4.54
CA LEU A 171 18.98 1.81 3.48
C LEU A 171 18.38 3.16 3.89
N HIS A 172 18.00 3.32 5.15
CA HIS A 172 17.54 4.60 5.67
C HIS A 172 18.63 5.67 5.55
N GLN A 173 19.87 5.36 5.96
CA GLN A 173 21.01 6.27 5.81
C GLN A 173 21.32 6.56 4.33
N CYS A 174 21.22 5.56 3.45
CA CYS A 174 21.36 5.76 2.00
C CYS A 174 20.34 6.75 1.43
N ARG A 175 19.08 6.64 1.86
CA ARG A 175 18.00 7.56 1.44
C ARG A 175 18.28 9.00 1.89
N GLN A 176 18.86 9.20 3.08
CA GLN A 176 19.30 10.52 3.53
C GLN A 176 20.40 11.12 2.64
N GLN A 177 21.20 10.29 1.97
CA GLN A 177 22.17 10.69 0.95
C GLN A 177 21.57 10.74 -0.48
N GLY A 178 20.25 10.62 -0.62
CA GLY A 178 19.55 10.65 -1.91
C GLY A 178 19.67 9.36 -2.73
N VAL A 179 20.15 8.26 -2.14
CA VAL A 179 20.32 6.97 -2.80
C VAL A 179 19.17 6.04 -2.42
N TYR A 180 18.26 5.80 -3.37
CA TYR A 180 17.10 4.94 -3.20
C TYR A 180 17.40 3.54 -3.72
N LEU A 181 17.46 2.56 -2.81
CA LEU A 181 17.74 1.16 -3.13
C LEU A 181 16.67 0.26 -2.50
N PRO A 182 16.34 -0.87 -3.15
CA PRO A 182 15.43 -1.85 -2.56
C PRO A 182 16.12 -2.63 -1.43
N PRO A 183 15.35 -3.17 -0.47
CA PRO A 183 15.83 -4.20 0.44
C PRO A 183 16.26 -5.49 -0.29
N PRO A 184 17.13 -6.31 0.33
CA PRO A 184 17.43 -7.66 -0.12
C PRO A 184 16.15 -8.46 -0.32
N LYS A 185 16.14 -9.33 -1.33
CA LYS A 185 14.93 -10.08 -1.72
C LYS A 185 14.40 -10.91 -0.57
N GLU A 186 15.30 -11.51 0.19
CA GLU A 186 15.05 -12.34 1.37
C GLU A 186 14.35 -11.57 2.51
N CYS A 187 14.41 -10.23 2.51
CA CYS A 187 13.78 -9.36 3.50
C CYS A 187 12.39 -8.85 3.09
N VAL A 188 11.90 -9.30 1.93
CA VAL A 188 10.62 -8.89 1.35
C VAL A 188 9.82 -10.14 1.06
N GLN A 189 8.95 -10.50 1.99
CA GLN A 189 8.21 -11.75 1.97
C GLN A 189 6.72 -11.48 1.80
N CYS A 190 6.16 -11.98 0.72
CA CYS A 190 4.73 -11.94 0.42
C CYS A 190 4.06 -13.26 0.82
N VAL A 191 2.74 -13.23 0.96
CA VAL A 191 1.93 -14.39 1.38
C VAL A 191 1.06 -14.84 0.21
N ALA A 192 1.19 -16.10 -0.18
CA ALA A 192 0.39 -16.76 -1.19
C ALA A 192 -1.00 -17.15 -0.64
N PRO A 193 -1.98 -17.53 -1.48
CA PRO A 193 -3.34 -17.84 -1.01
C PRO A 193 -3.44 -18.99 -0.01
N ASN A 194 -2.53 -19.96 -0.07
CA ASN A 194 -2.41 -21.09 0.85
C ASN A 194 -1.59 -20.77 2.12
N ALA A 195 -1.29 -19.49 2.36
CA ALA A 195 -0.45 -18.98 3.44
C ALA A 195 1.04 -19.32 3.36
N GLU A 196 1.50 -19.97 2.28
CA GLU A 196 2.93 -20.09 2.02
C GLU A 196 3.53 -18.73 1.67
N SER A 197 4.84 -18.63 1.82
CA SER A 197 5.55 -17.39 1.54
C SER A 197 6.38 -17.47 0.28
N PHE A 198 6.46 -16.35 -0.43
CA PHE A 198 7.34 -16.16 -1.58
C PHE A 198 8.04 -14.80 -1.47
N VAL A 199 9.27 -14.70 -1.95
CA VAL A 199 10.14 -13.54 -1.72
C VAL A 199 10.20 -12.60 -2.93
N ALA A 200 10.74 -11.39 -2.74
CA ALA A 200 10.76 -10.41 -3.82
C ALA A 200 11.46 -10.91 -5.10
N GLY A 201 10.81 -10.65 -6.24
CA GLY A 201 11.21 -11.13 -7.56
C GLY A 201 10.70 -12.53 -7.90
N GLU A 202 10.24 -13.32 -6.93
CA GLU A 202 9.51 -14.56 -7.22
C GLU A 202 8.09 -14.23 -7.71
N THR A 203 7.56 -15.14 -8.52
CA THR A 203 6.23 -15.02 -9.07
C THR A 203 5.50 -16.34 -8.92
N ILE A 204 4.25 -16.26 -8.48
CA ILE A 204 3.34 -17.40 -8.35
C ILE A 204 2.21 -17.27 -9.38
N ARG A 205 1.74 -18.42 -9.86
CA ARG A 205 0.58 -18.52 -10.75
C ARG A 205 -0.58 -19.12 -9.99
N ILE A 206 -1.69 -18.39 -9.91
CA ILE A 206 -2.93 -18.81 -9.25
C ILE A 206 -3.93 -19.18 -10.34
N SER A 207 -4.31 -20.45 -10.45
CA SER A 207 -5.28 -20.89 -11.46
C SER A 207 -5.90 -22.25 -11.10
N PRO A 208 -7.10 -22.59 -11.62
CA PRO A 208 -7.75 -23.89 -11.36
C PRO A 208 -6.90 -25.09 -11.74
N ARG A 209 -5.97 -24.92 -12.69
CA ARG A 209 -5.08 -25.97 -13.19
C ARG A 209 -3.71 -26.01 -12.51
N SER A 210 -3.42 -25.07 -11.60
CA SER A 210 -2.13 -25.07 -10.89
C SER A 210 -2.18 -26.05 -9.74
N ASP A 211 -1.16 -26.91 -9.63
CA ASP A 211 -1.06 -27.84 -8.50
C ASP A 211 -0.68 -27.11 -7.20
N ASP A 212 0.03 -25.97 -7.31
CA ASP A 212 0.55 -25.22 -6.16
C ASP A 212 -0.47 -24.23 -5.57
N TYR A 213 -1.13 -23.42 -6.42
CA TYR A 213 -1.96 -22.30 -5.95
C TYR A 213 -3.29 -22.20 -6.68
N GLN A 214 -4.36 -22.46 -5.93
CA GLN A 214 -5.74 -22.41 -6.42
C GLN A 214 -6.38 -21.01 -6.21
N PRO A 215 -7.31 -20.57 -7.09
CA PRO A 215 -7.99 -19.29 -6.94
C PRO A 215 -8.78 -19.19 -5.64
N ILE A 216 -8.75 -18.01 -5.03
CA ILE A 216 -9.57 -17.68 -3.86
C ILE A 216 -10.78 -16.83 -4.25
N SER A 217 -11.85 -16.98 -3.48
CA SER A 217 -13.06 -16.17 -3.62
C SER A 217 -13.10 -15.09 -2.55
N SER A 218 -12.33 -14.02 -2.79
CA SER A 218 -12.18 -12.89 -1.87
C SER A 218 -11.97 -11.59 -2.65
N ALA A 219 -12.49 -10.47 -2.14
CA ALA A 219 -12.34 -9.15 -2.74
C ALA A 219 -11.78 -8.13 -1.74
N GLU A 220 -11.02 -7.18 -2.28
CA GLU A 220 -10.51 -6.04 -1.53
C GLU A 220 -10.95 -4.74 -2.22
N THR A 221 -11.62 -3.87 -1.46
CA THR A 221 -12.25 -2.66 -1.98
C THR A 221 -11.66 -1.43 -1.31
N ILE A 222 -10.97 -0.60 -2.11
CA ILE A 222 -10.37 0.65 -1.62
C ILE A 222 -11.29 1.81 -1.95
N PHE A 223 -11.76 2.51 -0.92
CA PHE A 223 -12.49 3.76 -1.08
C PHE A 223 -11.50 4.91 -1.16
N ILE A 224 -11.67 5.78 -2.14
CA ILE A 224 -10.95 7.04 -2.26
C ILE A 224 -11.96 8.15 -2.01
N VAL A 225 -11.69 9.03 -1.05
CA VAL A 225 -12.56 10.16 -0.73
C VAL A 225 -11.84 11.47 -1.01
N GLU A 226 -12.40 12.26 -1.91
CA GLU A 226 -12.01 13.65 -2.06
C GLU A 226 -12.47 14.41 -0.82
N GLU A 227 -11.54 14.87 0.01
CA GLU A 227 -11.83 15.49 1.30
C GLU A 227 -12.27 16.96 1.16
N LYS A 228 -13.30 17.19 0.35
CA LYS A 228 -13.96 18.48 0.19
C LYS A 228 -15.28 18.54 0.97
N PRO A 229 -15.70 19.73 1.44
CA PRO A 229 -16.95 19.88 2.20
C PRO A 229 -18.20 19.28 1.53
N CYS A 230 -18.26 19.29 0.19
CA CYS A 230 -19.33 18.69 -0.61
C CYS A 230 -19.58 17.19 -0.29
N ASN A 231 -18.54 16.43 0.07
CA ASN A 231 -18.65 14.99 0.30
C ASN A 231 -18.98 14.65 1.77
N LYS A 232 -18.92 15.61 2.68
CA LYS A 232 -19.08 15.39 4.13
C LYS A 232 -20.40 14.73 4.53
N GLU A 233 -21.49 15.08 3.86
CA GLU A 233 -22.79 14.45 4.12
C GLU A 233 -22.87 13.04 3.52
N THR A 234 -22.37 12.87 2.30
CA THR A 234 -22.33 11.57 1.61
C THR A 234 -21.46 10.54 2.36
N THR A 235 -20.36 10.95 2.97
CA THR A 235 -19.45 10.03 3.70
C THR A 235 -20.13 9.35 4.88
N LYS A 236 -21.15 9.97 5.48
CA LYS A 236 -21.95 9.36 6.57
C LYS A 236 -22.67 8.07 6.13
N HIS A 237 -22.88 7.89 4.84
CA HIS A 237 -23.54 6.71 4.27
C HIS A 237 -22.56 5.63 3.78
N LEU A 238 -21.25 5.87 3.82
CA LEU A 238 -20.27 4.89 3.33
C LEU A 238 -20.23 3.63 4.19
N GLY A 239 -20.46 3.73 5.51
CA GLY A 239 -20.56 2.55 6.38
C GLY A 239 -21.70 1.62 5.97
N SER A 240 -22.90 2.18 5.71
CA SER A 240 -24.04 1.40 5.21
C SER A 240 -23.81 0.83 3.81
N LEU A 241 -23.11 1.57 2.94
CA LEU A 241 -22.77 1.09 1.61
C LEU A 241 -21.79 -0.08 1.68
N VAL A 242 -20.72 0.03 2.47
CA VAL A 242 -19.73 -1.04 2.68
C VAL A 242 -20.39 -2.29 3.26
N TYR A 243 -21.30 -2.11 4.22
CA TYR A 243 -22.07 -3.23 4.77
C TYR A 243 -22.89 -3.95 3.69
N GLU A 244 -23.62 -3.22 2.83
CA GLU A 244 -24.41 -3.86 1.76
C GLU A 244 -23.53 -4.47 0.66
N VAL A 245 -22.38 -3.86 0.33
CA VAL A 245 -21.37 -4.47 -0.56
C VAL A 245 -20.90 -5.80 0.02
N GLU A 246 -20.60 -5.88 1.32
CA GLU A 246 -20.22 -7.14 1.97
C GLU A 246 -21.32 -8.21 1.88
N GLN A 247 -22.58 -7.81 2.06
CA GLN A 247 -23.72 -8.72 1.91
C GLN A 247 -23.83 -9.25 0.48
N GLU A 248 -23.71 -8.39 -0.53
CA GLU A 248 -23.81 -8.79 -1.94
C GLU A 248 -22.61 -9.66 -2.38
N LEU A 249 -21.40 -9.36 -1.91
CA LEU A 249 -20.21 -10.20 -2.12
C LEU A 249 -20.40 -11.59 -1.48
N THR A 250 -20.87 -11.64 -0.24
CA THR A 250 -21.12 -12.90 0.48
C THR A 250 -22.18 -13.74 -0.23
N LYS A 251 -23.28 -13.12 -0.70
CA LYS A 251 -24.32 -13.79 -1.51
C LYS A 251 -23.76 -14.35 -2.82
N ALA A 252 -22.74 -13.71 -3.39
CA ALA A 252 -22.03 -14.18 -4.58
C ALA A 252 -20.96 -15.24 -4.27
N GLY A 253 -20.80 -15.67 -3.01
CA GLY A 253 -19.80 -16.65 -2.59
C GLY A 253 -18.39 -16.07 -2.42
N ILE A 254 -18.27 -14.74 -2.30
CA ILE A 254 -17.00 -14.03 -2.12
C ILE A 254 -16.89 -13.62 -0.65
N SER A 255 -15.87 -14.10 0.05
CA SER A 255 -15.74 -13.99 1.50
C SER A 255 -14.33 -13.56 1.93
N ASN A 256 -14.12 -13.33 3.23
CA ASN A 256 -12.87 -12.80 3.77
C ASN A 256 -12.46 -11.49 3.06
N ASN A 257 -13.45 -10.64 2.81
CA ASN A 257 -13.27 -9.40 2.06
C ASN A 257 -12.65 -8.33 2.96
N LYS A 258 -11.84 -7.44 2.39
CA LYS A 258 -11.23 -6.34 3.14
C LYS A 258 -11.49 -4.99 2.48
N TYR A 259 -11.50 -3.95 3.30
CA TYR A 259 -11.79 -2.59 2.89
C TYR A 259 -10.65 -1.68 3.31
N GLY A 260 -10.26 -0.78 2.41
CA GLY A 260 -9.25 0.24 2.63
C GLY A 260 -9.83 1.63 2.38
N LEU A 261 -9.20 2.67 2.95
CA LEU A 261 -9.64 4.05 2.79
C LEU A 261 -8.44 4.97 2.50
N ILE A 262 -8.59 5.80 1.47
CA ILE A 262 -7.66 6.87 1.11
C ILE A 262 -8.42 8.20 1.10
N GLY A 263 -7.89 9.18 1.79
CA GLY A 263 -8.29 10.57 1.71
C GLY A 263 -7.35 11.31 0.77
N PHE A 264 -7.86 12.29 0.03
CA PHE A 264 -6.98 13.19 -0.70
C PHE A 264 -7.47 14.63 -0.64
N ASN A 265 -6.50 15.53 -0.43
CA ASN A 265 -6.71 16.96 -0.36
C ASN A 265 -5.52 17.70 -1.00
N LYS A 266 -5.36 19.01 -0.79
CA LYS A 266 -4.26 19.79 -1.37
C LYS A 266 -2.85 19.34 -0.94
N LYS A 267 -2.72 18.63 0.19
CA LYS A 267 -1.44 18.11 0.69
C LYS A 267 -1.02 16.82 -0.01
N GLY A 268 -1.90 16.24 -0.83
CA GLY A 268 -1.70 14.95 -1.48
C GLY A 268 -2.67 13.89 -0.96
N SER A 269 -2.46 12.68 -1.44
CA SER A 269 -3.19 11.48 -1.09
C SER A 269 -2.58 10.79 0.13
N HIS A 270 -3.41 10.26 1.03
CA HIS A 270 -2.97 9.61 2.27
C HIS A 270 -3.94 8.49 2.68
N SER A 271 -3.38 7.44 3.27
CA SER A 271 -4.17 6.30 3.75
C SER A 271 -4.75 6.57 5.13
N HIS A 272 -6.02 6.20 5.32
CA HIS A 272 -6.65 6.14 6.63
C HIS A 272 -6.61 4.72 7.18
N THR A 273 -6.25 4.57 8.45
CA THR A 273 -6.24 3.27 9.10
C THR A 273 -7.57 2.93 9.77
N MET A 274 -7.77 1.64 10.06
CA MET A 274 -8.86 1.10 10.85
C MET A 274 -8.27 0.09 11.83
N ASP A 275 -8.31 0.38 13.13
CA ASP A 275 -7.56 -0.30 14.18
C ASP A 275 -6.07 -0.38 13.83
N GLY A 276 -5.51 0.74 13.37
CA GLY A 276 -4.12 0.83 12.95
C GLY A 276 -3.82 0.16 11.60
N GLN A 277 -4.70 -0.69 11.04
CA GLN A 277 -4.46 -1.41 9.78
C GLN A 277 -4.90 -0.63 8.54
N LEU A 278 -4.21 -0.82 7.42
CA LEU A 278 -4.60 -0.27 6.11
C LEU A 278 -5.83 -0.97 5.51
N LEU A 279 -5.91 -2.29 5.68
CA LEU A 279 -7.04 -3.11 5.26
C LEU A 279 -7.72 -3.72 6.48
N ASN A 280 -9.04 -3.63 6.57
CA ASN A 280 -9.82 -4.22 7.67
C ASN A 280 -11.18 -4.72 7.18
N ASP A 281 -11.92 -5.40 8.05
CA ASP A 281 -13.28 -5.90 7.78
C ASP A 281 -14.30 -4.76 7.69
N ALA A 282 -15.42 -5.04 7.02
CA ALA A 282 -16.51 -4.08 6.82
C ALA A 282 -16.99 -3.41 8.12
N THR A 283 -16.95 -4.14 9.24
CA THR A 283 -17.38 -3.66 10.56
C THR A 283 -16.52 -2.53 11.11
N ASN A 284 -15.24 -2.48 10.76
CA ASN A 284 -14.29 -1.47 11.23
C ASN A 284 -14.17 -0.28 10.27
N PHE A 285 -14.77 -0.35 9.08
CA PHE A 285 -14.64 0.68 8.04
C PHE A 285 -15.02 2.09 8.49
N VAL A 286 -16.03 2.20 9.37
CA VAL A 286 -16.49 3.49 9.91
C VAL A 286 -15.39 4.22 10.68
N LYS A 287 -14.47 3.51 11.35
CA LYS A 287 -13.34 4.12 12.08
C LYS A 287 -12.46 4.94 11.15
N GLY A 288 -12.18 4.42 9.97
CA GLY A 288 -11.44 5.15 8.93
C GLY A 288 -12.22 6.38 8.46
N VAL A 289 -13.52 6.23 8.17
CA VAL A 289 -14.37 7.34 7.71
C VAL A 289 -14.43 8.49 8.73
N GLU A 290 -14.45 8.18 10.03
CA GLU A 290 -14.47 9.18 11.11
C GLU A 290 -13.16 10.00 11.20
N SER A 291 -12.06 9.47 10.66
CA SER A 291 -10.76 10.17 10.62
C SER A 291 -10.57 11.13 9.44
N LEU A 292 -11.51 11.16 8.48
CA LEU A 292 -11.46 12.08 7.33
C LEU A 292 -11.55 13.55 7.74
N THR A 293 -10.78 14.41 7.07
CA THR A 293 -10.74 15.85 7.36
C THR A 293 -11.04 16.72 6.14
N PHE A 294 -12.21 17.37 6.12
CA PHE A 294 -12.67 18.10 4.94
C PHE A 294 -12.09 19.52 4.84
N THR A 295 -11.43 19.84 3.73
CA THR A 295 -10.79 21.15 3.47
C THR A 295 -11.15 21.72 2.09
N SER A 296 -11.14 23.05 1.95
CA SER A 296 -11.65 23.76 0.76
C SER A 296 -10.57 24.11 -0.26
N TYR A 297 -9.98 23.11 -0.94
CA TYR A 297 -8.91 23.36 -1.92
C TYR A 297 -8.98 22.43 -3.15
N LYS A 298 -8.27 22.81 -4.24
CA LYS A 298 -8.10 21.97 -5.44
C LYS A 298 -7.20 20.77 -5.12
N THR A 299 -7.47 19.66 -5.77
CA THR A 299 -6.93 18.32 -5.49
C THR A 299 -6.47 17.65 -6.77
N ASP A 300 -5.52 16.71 -6.66
CA ASP A 300 -5.12 15.82 -7.76
C ASP A 300 -5.74 14.43 -7.54
N THR A 301 -6.77 14.13 -8.33
CA THR A 301 -7.50 12.86 -8.25
C THR A 301 -6.69 11.67 -8.78
N LEU A 302 -5.82 11.89 -9.79
CA LEU A 302 -5.13 10.78 -10.46
C LEU A 302 -4.04 10.17 -9.56
N ASP A 303 -3.38 10.99 -8.75
CA ASP A 303 -2.42 10.53 -7.74
C ASP A 303 -3.08 9.60 -6.71
N ALA A 304 -4.25 10.00 -6.19
CA ALA A 304 -5.01 9.18 -5.23
C ALA A 304 -5.45 7.82 -5.84
N ILE A 305 -5.82 7.80 -7.13
CA ILE A 305 -6.14 6.55 -7.83
C ILE A 305 -4.88 5.69 -7.97
N LEU A 306 -3.73 6.29 -8.30
CA LEU A 306 -2.47 5.55 -8.40
C LEU A 306 -2.02 4.99 -7.05
N GLN A 307 -2.19 5.73 -5.96
CA GLN A 307 -1.94 5.26 -4.59
C GLN A 307 -2.86 4.07 -4.25
N ALA A 308 -4.15 4.17 -4.54
CA ALA A 308 -5.11 3.07 -4.33
C ALA A 308 -4.80 1.84 -5.20
N ALA A 309 -4.37 2.03 -6.44
CA ALA A 309 -3.91 0.92 -7.28
C ALA A 309 -2.60 0.29 -6.75
N ASN A 310 -1.87 1.04 -5.93
CA ASN A 310 -0.68 0.62 -5.21
C ASN A 310 -0.93 0.19 -3.75
N TYR A 311 -2.18 0.02 -3.31
CA TYR A 311 -2.47 -0.53 -1.97
C TYR A 311 -1.90 -1.95 -1.78
N PRO A 312 -1.59 -2.38 -0.54
CA PRO A 312 -1.04 -3.71 -0.25
C PRO A 312 -2.10 -4.82 -0.38
N PHE A 313 -2.57 -5.05 -1.60
CA PHE A 313 -3.54 -6.10 -1.89
C PHE A 313 -2.97 -7.50 -1.63
N ARG A 314 -3.81 -8.40 -1.09
CA ARG A 314 -3.44 -9.81 -0.93
C ARG A 314 -3.34 -10.52 -2.28
N ALA A 315 -2.49 -11.54 -2.36
CA ALA A 315 -2.34 -12.35 -3.56
C ALA A 315 -3.66 -13.07 -3.91
N GLY A 316 -4.08 -13.01 -5.18
CA GLY A 316 -5.25 -13.74 -5.69
C GLY A 316 -6.61 -13.06 -5.52
N VAL A 317 -6.70 -11.95 -4.77
CA VAL A 317 -7.98 -11.27 -4.53
C VAL A 317 -8.47 -10.50 -5.76
N VAL A 318 -9.78 -10.26 -5.79
CA VAL A 318 -10.38 -9.28 -6.70
C VAL A 318 -10.20 -7.87 -6.15
N LYS A 319 -9.94 -6.89 -7.01
CA LYS A 319 -9.54 -5.54 -6.60
C LYS A 319 -10.55 -4.53 -7.10
N ASN A 320 -11.26 -3.89 -6.17
CA ASN A 320 -12.14 -2.79 -6.47
C ASN A 320 -11.55 -1.48 -5.95
N ILE A 321 -11.73 -0.40 -6.68
CA ILE A 321 -11.48 0.96 -6.23
C ILE A 321 -12.76 1.76 -6.43
N ILE A 322 -13.21 2.48 -5.41
CA ILE A 322 -14.42 3.32 -5.45
C ILE A 322 -14.04 4.75 -5.10
N LEU A 323 -14.11 5.65 -6.08
CA LEU A 323 -13.82 7.07 -5.90
C LEU A 323 -15.08 7.86 -5.59
N LEU A 324 -15.15 8.44 -4.38
CA LEU A 324 -16.10 9.48 -4.01
C LEU A 324 -15.49 10.86 -4.29
N GLN A 325 -16.00 11.55 -5.31
CA GLN A 325 -15.53 12.88 -5.71
C GLN A 325 -16.70 13.83 -6.00
N CYS A 326 -16.46 15.12 -5.86
CA CYS A 326 -17.38 16.18 -6.31
C CYS A 326 -16.69 17.19 -7.25
N GLY A 327 -15.36 17.19 -7.31
CA GLY A 327 -14.57 17.93 -8.28
C GLY A 327 -14.58 17.31 -9.67
N GLY A 328 -14.07 18.08 -10.64
CA GLY A 328 -13.76 17.55 -11.98
C GLY A 328 -12.44 16.77 -11.97
N CYS A 329 -12.34 15.77 -12.84
CA CYS A 329 -11.12 15.00 -13.05
C CYS A 329 -10.36 15.53 -14.29
N SER A 330 -9.12 16.00 -14.10
CA SER A 330 -8.27 16.71 -15.07
C SER A 330 -8.08 15.98 -16.42
N ASP A 331 -7.80 16.74 -17.49
CA ASP A 331 -7.79 16.36 -18.92
C ASP A 331 -7.06 15.03 -19.29
N LEU A 332 -7.61 14.32 -20.28
CA LEU A 332 -7.23 12.99 -20.80
C LEU A 332 -5.81 12.94 -21.41
N LYS A 333 -5.16 14.09 -21.60
CA LYS A 333 -3.87 14.23 -22.30
C LYS A 333 -2.65 14.14 -21.38
N THR A 334 -2.81 13.80 -20.11
CA THR A 334 -1.69 13.73 -19.16
C THR A 334 -0.99 12.37 -19.18
N ILE A 335 0.33 12.36 -18.94
CA ILE A 335 1.12 11.12 -18.75
C ILE A 335 0.58 10.30 -17.56
N GLN A 336 0.19 10.99 -16.49
CA GLN A 336 -0.37 10.40 -15.28
C GLN A 336 -1.67 9.62 -15.57
N TYR A 337 -2.54 10.13 -16.44
CA TYR A 337 -3.73 9.39 -16.88
C TYR A 337 -3.36 8.08 -17.58
N GLN A 338 -2.37 8.10 -18.48
CA GLN A 338 -1.90 6.89 -19.17
C GLN A 338 -1.34 5.86 -18.19
N GLN A 339 -0.57 6.33 -17.21
CA GLN A 339 -0.04 5.49 -16.14
C GLN A 339 -1.17 4.86 -15.33
N VAL A 340 -2.13 5.65 -14.83
CA VAL A 340 -3.28 5.15 -14.06
C VAL A 340 -4.08 4.14 -14.88
N ARG A 341 -4.40 4.45 -16.14
CA ARG A 341 -5.11 3.55 -17.05
C ARG A 341 -4.38 2.22 -17.20
N HIS A 342 -3.09 2.28 -17.52
CA HIS A 342 -2.27 1.08 -17.69
C HIS A 342 -2.21 0.26 -16.39
N THR A 343 -2.04 0.92 -15.24
CA THR A 343 -1.99 0.24 -13.94
C THR A 343 -3.32 -0.45 -13.60
N LEU A 344 -4.47 0.23 -13.77
CA LEU A 344 -5.78 -0.37 -13.52
C LEU A 344 -6.04 -1.57 -14.43
N GLN A 345 -5.72 -1.46 -15.72
CA GLN A 345 -5.90 -2.54 -16.70
C GLN A 345 -4.95 -3.72 -16.46
N ALA A 346 -3.66 -3.45 -16.33
CA ALA A 346 -2.64 -4.49 -16.12
C ALA A 346 -2.89 -5.26 -14.82
N ARG A 347 -3.34 -4.58 -13.76
CA ARG A 347 -3.64 -5.20 -12.47
C ARG A 347 -5.08 -5.69 -12.35
N ASN A 348 -5.89 -5.63 -13.41
CA ASN A 348 -7.30 -6.04 -13.44
C ASN A 348 -8.12 -5.46 -12.26
N ILE A 349 -8.01 -4.15 -12.06
CA ILE A 349 -8.69 -3.41 -10.99
C ILE A 349 -9.99 -2.81 -11.53
N GLN A 350 -11.12 -3.13 -10.88
CA GLN A 350 -12.41 -2.55 -11.20
C GLN A 350 -12.53 -1.17 -10.55
N PHE A 351 -12.72 -0.13 -11.37
CA PHE A 351 -12.75 1.26 -10.90
C PHE A 351 -14.15 1.86 -11.01
N HIS A 352 -14.72 2.23 -9.88
CA HIS A 352 -16.06 2.79 -9.77
C HIS A 352 -16.01 4.24 -9.27
N ILE A 353 -17.03 5.02 -9.61
CA ILE A 353 -17.16 6.42 -9.18
C ILE A 353 -18.51 6.63 -8.51
N LEU A 354 -18.47 7.32 -7.38
CA LEU A 354 -19.59 7.97 -6.72
C LEU A 354 -19.37 9.48 -6.84
N ARG A 355 -20.24 10.18 -7.56
CA ARG A 355 -20.17 11.64 -7.66
C ARG A 355 -21.56 12.25 -7.68
N ASP A 356 -21.70 13.45 -7.16
CA ASP A 356 -22.92 14.24 -7.32
C ASP A 356 -23.09 14.58 -8.81
N GLN A 357 -23.94 13.82 -9.49
CA GLN A 357 -24.12 13.89 -10.93
C GLN A 357 -25.54 13.52 -11.30
N GLU A 358 -26.20 14.43 -12.02
CA GLU A 358 -27.44 14.11 -12.70
C GLU A 358 -27.15 13.47 -14.08
N PHE A 359 -27.84 12.38 -14.38
CA PHE A 359 -27.79 11.72 -15.68
C PHE A 359 -29.04 12.09 -16.48
N MET A 360 -28.86 12.68 -17.67
CA MET A 360 -29.96 13.07 -18.55
C MET A 360 -29.88 12.34 -19.90
N PRO A 361 -30.98 11.77 -20.44
CA PRO A 361 -31.03 11.26 -21.81
C PRO A 361 -31.21 12.42 -22.81
N GLY A 362 -30.10 12.94 -23.33
CA GLY A 362 -30.08 14.15 -24.17
C GLY A 362 -30.69 15.35 -23.44
N ASN A 363 -31.57 16.09 -24.12
CA ASN A 363 -32.29 17.23 -23.55
C ASN A 363 -33.60 16.85 -22.84
N LYS A 364 -33.88 15.57 -22.65
CA LYS A 364 -35.15 15.10 -22.05
C LYS A 364 -35.00 14.88 -20.56
N ILE A 365 -36.00 15.29 -19.79
CA ILE A 365 -36.12 14.94 -18.37
C ILE A 365 -36.39 13.43 -18.30
N PRO A 366 -35.57 12.65 -17.59
CA PRO A 366 -35.77 11.21 -17.50
C PRO A 366 -37.08 10.91 -16.75
N LYS A 367 -37.84 9.92 -17.25
CA LYS A 367 -39.12 9.49 -16.63
C LYS A 367 -38.94 8.93 -15.21
N GLN A 368 -37.72 8.52 -14.87
CA GLN A 368 -37.34 7.95 -13.58
C GLN A 368 -35.95 8.45 -13.20
N LYS A 369 -35.65 8.53 -11.90
CA LYS A 369 -34.30 8.86 -11.42
C LYS A 369 -33.32 7.78 -11.88
N ILE A 370 -32.35 8.18 -12.70
CA ILE A 370 -31.20 7.36 -13.08
C ILE A 370 -30.21 7.44 -11.91
N LEU A 371 -29.85 6.27 -11.39
CA LEU A 371 -28.91 6.12 -10.29
C LEU A 371 -27.46 6.10 -10.77
N GLY A 372 -27.23 5.60 -11.99
CA GLY A 372 -25.90 5.47 -12.55
C GLY A 372 -25.88 4.64 -13.83
N MET A 373 -24.69 4.25 -14.27
CA MET A 373 -24.48 3.46 -15.48
C MET A 373 -23.15 2.72 -15.48
N ASP A 374 -23.02 1.77 -16.39
CA ASP A 374 -21.75 1.21 -16.82
C ASP A 374 -21.69 1.21 -18.36
N ARG A 375 -20.70 0.52 -18.94
CA ARG A 375 -20.52 0.43 -20.40
C ARG A 375 -21.67 -0.26 -21.14
N THR A 376 -22.53 -0.98 -20.43
CA THR A 376 -23.53 -1.89 -21.00
C THR A 376 -24.98 -1.50 -20.70
N ARG A 377 -25.24 -0.80 -19.59
CA ARG A 377 -26.60 -0.45 -19.14
C ARG A 377 -26.62 0.77 -18.21
N LYS A 378 -27.81 1.38 -18.12
CA LYS A 378 -28.17 2.34 -17.08
C LYS A 378 -28.83 1.64 -15.88
N TYR A 379 -28.74 2.26 -14.72
CA TYR A 379 -29.37 1.86 -13.46
C TYR A 379 -30.40 2.92 -13.08
N VAL A 380 -31.62 2.49 -12.80
CA VAL A 380 -32.73 3.38 -12.44
C VAL A 380 -33.34 2.97 -11.11
N LEU A 381 -33.93 3.92 -10.41
CA LEU A 381 -34.47 3.72 -9.06
C LEU A 381 -35.65 2.75 -9.01
N GLN A 382 -36.39 2.56 -10.10
CA GLN A 382 -37.50 1.62 -10.16
C GLN A 382 -37.33 0.72 -11.39
N ASN A 383 -37.57 -0.59 -11.23
CA ASN A 383 -37.38 -1.59 -12.28
C ASN A 383 -38.02 -1.16 -13.61
N SER A 384 -37.19 -0.68 -14.53
CA SER A 384 -37.46 -0.80 -15.94
C SER A 384 -36.53 -1.88 -16.48
N ASN A 385 -37.06 -2.79 -17.27
CA ASN A 385 -36.25 -3.74 -18.07
C ASN A 385 -35.48 -3.02 -19.19
N ASP A 386 -35.32 -1.70 -19.09
CA ASP A 386 -34.75 -0.85 -20.09
C ASP A 386 -33.23 -0.95 -20.06
N LYS A 387 -32.71 -1.89 -20.85
CA LYS A 387 -31.29 -2.08 -21.10
C LYS A 387 -30.71 -1.03 -22.06
N SER A 388 -31.50 -0.07 -22.56
CA SER A 388 -31.05 0.88 -23.57
C SER A 388 -30.15 1.98 -22.98
N LEU A 389 -28.98 2.18 -23.61
CA LEU A 389 -28.05 3.28 -23.35
C LEU A 389 -28.35 4.50 -24.25
N GLU A 390 -29.61 4.75 -24.61
CA GLU A 390 -29.97 5.81 -25.57
C GLU A 390 -29.42 7.17 -25.13
N ASN A 391 -28.52 7.74 -25.97
CA ASN A 391 -27.97 9.10 -25.94
C ASN A 391 -27.99 9.76 -24.56
N MET A 392 -27.32 9.16 -23.57
CA MET A 392 -27.15 9.80 -22.26
C MET A 392 -26.22 11.01 -22.43
N GLY A 393 -26.78 12.20 -22.24
CA GLY A 393 -26.06 13.46 -22.15
C GLY A 393 -25.38 13.51 -20.79
N TYR A 394 -24.09 13.19 -20.77
CA TYR A 394 -23.21 13.42 -19.63
C TYR A 394 -21.80 13.70 -20.12
N SER A 395 -21.05 14.52 -19.40
CA SER A 395 -19.64 14.74 -19.69
C SER A 395 -18.85 13.50 -19.27
N VAL A 396 -18.23 12.82 -20.24
CA VAL A 396 -17.23 11.80 -19.97
C VAL A 396 -15.93 12.54 -19.63
N ASP A 397 -15.72 12.82 -18.35
CA ASP A 397 -14.41 13.28 -17.90
C ASP A 397 -13.41 12.11 -17.82
N THR A 398 -12.16 12.45 -17.53
CA THR A 398 -11.04 11.50 -17.47
C THR A 398 -11.32 10.32 -16.55
N CYS A 399 -11.82 10.58 -15.34
CA CYS A 399 -12.13 9.54 -14.38
C CYS A 399 -13.32 8.68 -14.83
N SER A 400 -14.37 9.30 -15.37
CA SER A 400 -15.52 8.58 -15.94
C SER A 400 -15.07 7.62 -17.04
N HIS A 401 -14.15 8.05 -17.89
CA HIS A 401 -13.57 7.20 -18.91
C HIS A 401 -12.76 6.03 -18.32
N LEU A 402 -11.94 6.27 -17.29
CA LEU A 402 -11.23 5.19 -16.57
C LEU A 402 -12.22 4.16 -16.01
N ALA A 403 -13.31 4.61 -15.38
CA ALA A 403 -14.29 3.72 -14.75
C ALA A 403 -14.94 2.78 -15.78
N LEU A 404 -15.31 3.31 -16.95
CA LEU A 404 -15.93 2.54 -18.02
C LEU A 404 -14.95 1.58 -18.71
N LEU A 405 -13.66 1.93 -18.80
CA LEU A 405 -12.62 1.05 -19.36
C LEU A 405 -12.21 -0.08 -18.40
N SER A 406 -12.32 0.15 -17.10
CA SER A 406 -11.95 -0.80 -16.05
C SER A 406 -13.10 -1.72 -15.61
N ASN A 407 -14.10 -1.96 -16.47
CA ASN A 407 -15.30 -2.75 -16.16
C ASN A 407 -16.09 -2.27 -14.92
N GLY A 408 -15.88 -1.02 -14.52
CA GLY A 408 -16.55 -0.42 -13.39
C GLY A 408 -17.81 0.33 -13.78
N SER A 409 -18.21 1.28 -12.95
CA SER A 409 -19.49 1.99 -13.07
C SER A 409 -19.42 3.39 -12.47
N ILE A 410 -20.33 4.26 -12.88
CA ILE A 410 -20.47 5.62 -12.38
C ILE A 410 -21.86 5.76 -11.77
N PHE A 411 -21.95 6.18 -10.53
CA PHE A 411 -23.21 6.37 -9.81
C PHE A 411 -23.33 7.78 -9.21
N ASP A 412 -24.56 8.26 -9.14
CA ASP A 412 -24.97 9.49 -8.49
C ASP A 412 -24.86 9.32 -6.97
N SER A 413 -23.90 10.00 -6.35
CA SER A 413 -23.66 9.90 -4.91
C SER A 413 -24.78 10.54 -4.08
N SER A 414 -25.55 11.49 -4.64
CA SER A 414 -26.73 12.06 -3.97
C SER A 414 -27.83 11.02 -3.74
N SER A 415 -27.80 9.91 -4.49
CA SER A 415 -28.71 8.78 -4.32
C SER A 415 -28.52 8.06 -2.98
N LEU A 416 -27.35 8.20 -2.34
CA LEU A 416 -27.08 7.67 -1.00
C LEU A 416 -27.77 8.46 0.12
N SER A 417 -28.23 9.68 -0.17
CA SER A 417 -28.83 10.60 0.81
C SER A 417 -30.30 10.91 0.51
N LEU A 418 -30.99 10.02 -0.22
CA LEU A 418 -32.40 10.22 -0.58
C LEU A 418 -33.30 10.26 0.65
N LYS A 419 -34.18 11.28 0.73
CA LYS A 419 -35.11 11.47 1.85
C LYS A 419 -36.03 10.28 2.14
N LYS A 420 -36.40 9.52 1.10
CA LYS A 420 -37.26 8.33 1.25
C LYS A 420 -36.37 7.12 1.53
N VAL A 421 -36.44 6.58 2.74
CA VAL A 421 -35.66 5.40 3.19
C VAL A 421 -35.74 4.23 2.20
N ARG A 422 -36.93 3.93 1.66
CA ARG A 422 -37.10 2.88 0.64
C ARG A 422 -36.27 3.13 -0.61
N HIS A 423 -36.25 4.37 -1.10
CA HIS A 423 -35.51 4.72 -2.31
C HIS A 423 -34.00 4.74 -2.06
N GLN A 424 -33.58 5.24 -0.90
CA GLN A 424 -32.18 5.19 -0.46
C GLN A 424 -31.68 3.74 -0.41
N LYS A 425 -32.46 2.84 0.20
CA LYS A 425 -32.15 1.41 0.24
C LYS A 425 -32.03 0.83 -1.18
N MET A 426 -33.00 1.08 -2.05
CA MET A 426 -32.94 0.61 -3.45
C MET A 426 -31.70 1.11 -4.18
N ALA A 427 -31.25 2.35 -3.92
CA ALA A 427 -30.03 2.88 -4.51
C ALA A 427 -28.78 2.16 -3.98
N ILE A 428 -28.67 1.97 -2.66
CA ILE A 428 -27.57 1.23 -2.01
C ILE A 428 -27.53 -0.21 -2.53
N ASP A 429 -28.66 -0.91 -2.57
CA ASP A 429 -28.78 -2.28 -3.08
C ASP A 429 -28.30 -2.36 -4.55
N THR A 430 -28.69 -1.38 -5.37
CA THR A 430 -28.30 -1.33 -6.79
C THR A 430 -26.80 -1.12 -6.98
N ILE A 431 -26.21 -0.19 -6.23
CA ILE A 431 -24.77 0.09 -6.27
C ILE A 431 -23.98 -1.13 -5.80
N SER A 432 -24.37 -1.70 -4.66
CA SER A 432 -23.70 -2.84 -4.03
C SER A 432 -23.76 -4.09 -4.91
N ASN A 433 -24.94 -4.40 -5.47
CA ASN A 433 -25.10 -5.52 -6.39
C ASN A 433 -24.24 -5.34 -7.66
N ARG A 434 -24.09 -4.11 -8.16
CA ARG A 434 -23.25 -3.85 -9.33
C ARG A 434 -21.75 -4.02 -9.01
N ILE A 435 -21.29 -3.57 -7.85
CA ILE A 435 -19.91 -3.76 -7.42
C ILE A 435 -19.64 -5.27 -7.31
N ALA A 436 -20.47 -6.02 -6.58
CA ALA A 436 -20.32 -7.46 -6.41
C ALA A 436 -20.32 -8.23 -7.75
N LYS A 437 -21.17 -7.84 -8.71
CA LYS A 437 -21.21 -8.45 -10.06
C LYS A 437 -19.92 -8.29 -10.86
N SER A 438 -19.17 -7.21 -10.66
CA SER A 438 -17.84 -7.04 -11.27
C SER A 438 -16.71 -7.64 -10.44
N SER A 439 -16.98 -8.04 -9.21
CA SER A 439 -15.97 -8.61 -8.30
C SER A 439 -15.83 -10.14 -8.41
N LEU A 440 -16.20 -10.73 -9.56
CA LEU A 440 -16.05 -12.17 -9.76
C LEU A 440 -14.56 -12.55 -9.84
N PRO A 441 -14.11 -13.59 -9.10
CA PRO A 441 -12.73 -14.05 -9.14
C PRO A 441 -12.23 -14.32 -10.55
N SER A 442 -11.03 -13.82 -10.86
CA SER A 442 -10.36 -14.18 -12.12
C SER A 442 -10.06 -15.67 -12.12
N GLN A 443 -10.31 -16.33 -13.24
CA GLN A 443 -9.93 -17.73 -13.45
C GLN A 443 -8.41 -17.91 -13.43
N CYS A 444 -7.62 -16.86 -13.58
CA CYS A 444 -6.18 -16.95 -13.51
C CYS A 444 -5.55 -15.61 -13.13
N GLN A 445 -4.58 -15.65 -12.21
CA GLN A 445 -3.74 -14.51 -11.86
C GLN A 445 -2.27 -14.92 -11.78
N VAL A 446 -1.39 -13.98 -12.09
CA VAL A 446 0.06 -14.08 -11.88
C VAL A 446 0.45 -12.99 -10.89
N CYS A 447 1.05 -13.36 -9.77
CA CYS A 447 1.41 -12.46 -8.68
C CYS A 447 2.92 -12.46 -8.46
N THR A 448 3.52 -11.28 -8.47
CA THR A 448 4.94 -11.09 -8.16
C THR A 448 5.08 -10.41 -6.81
N CYS A 449 6.07 -10.81 -6.01
CA CYS A 449 6.37 -10.12 -4.76
C CYS A 449 7.31 -8.94 -5.03
N GLU A 450 6.92 -7.76 -4.56
CA GLU A 450 7.66 -6.52 -4.73
C GLU A 450 7.82 -5.81 -3.38
N ALA A 451 8.83 -4.96 -3.28
CA ALA A 451 8.97 -4.02 -2.17
C ALA A 451 8.29 -2.70 -2.53
N ASP A 452 7.49 -2.15 -1.62
CA ASP A 452 6.97 -0.79 -1.77
C ASP A 452 8.08 0.26 -1.49
N GLU A 453 7.71 1.54 -1.60
CA GLU A 453 8.64 2.65 -1.35
C GLU A 453 9.22 2.66 0.07
N THR A 454 8.55 2.04 1.05
CA THR A 454 9.02 1.89 2.43
C THR A 454 9.84 0.62 2.65
N GLY A 455 9.95 -0.24 1.64
CA GLY A 455 10.59 -1.54 1.72
C GLY A 455 9.68 -2.64 2.27
N ALA A 456 8.38 -2.36 2.45
CA ALA A 456 7.40 -3.35 2.87
C ALA A 456 7.05 -4.29 1.72
N ALA A 457 6.77 -5.55 2.04
CA ALA A 457 6.41 -6.54 1.04
C ALA A 457 4.98 -6.33 0.54
N LYS A 458 4.80 -6.47 -0.77
CA LYS A 458 3.51 -6.36 -1.42
C LYS A 458 3.41 -7.32 -2.61
N SER A 459 2.27 -8.00 -2.71
CA SER A 459 1.92 -8.78 -3.89
C SER A 459 1.34 -7.88 -4.98
N VAL A 460 1.88 -8.00 -6.19
CA VAL A 460 1.38 -7.33 -7.39
C VAL A 460 0.85 -8.37 -8.35
N CYS A 461 -0.48 -8.49 -8.40
CA CYS A 461 -1.16 -9.47 -9.24
C CYS A 461 -1.72 -8.86 -10.53
N ARG A 462 -1.63 -9.60 -11.62
CA ARG A 462 -2.22 -9.30 -12.93
C ARG A 462 -2.98 -10.50 -13.47
N SER A 463 -3.85 -10.27 -14.45
CA SER A 463 -4.46 -11.37 -15.22
C SER A 463 -3.39 -12.13 -16.00
N CYS A 464 -3.62 -13.42 -16.20
CA CYS A 464 -2.76 -14.26 -17.04
C CYS A 464 -2.91 -13.87 -18.52
N TYR A 465 -1.82 -13.90 -19.28
CA TYR A 465 -1.85 -13.69 -20.74
C TYR A 465 -1.80 -15.03 -21.48
N SER A 466 -0.68 -15.75 -21.39
CA SER A 466 -0.48 -17.12 -21.86
C SER A 466 0.57 -17.80 -20.97
N GLU A 467 0.52 -19.14 -20.83
CA GLU A 467 1.45 -19.86 -19.94
C GLU A 467 2.91 -19.52 -20.26
N MET A 468 3.33 -19.54 -21.53
CA MET A 468 4.72 -19.26 -21.91
C MET A 468 5.14 -17.80 -21.63
N THR A 469 4.32 -16.79 -21.94
CA THR A 469 4.71 -15.38 -21.73
C THR A 469 4.61 -14.93 -20.28
N ASP A 470 3.74 -15.57 -19.50
CA ASP A 470 3.64 -15.34 -18.06
C ASP A 470 4.95 -15.77 -17.36
N TYR A 471 5.58 -16.86 -17.80
CA TYR A 471 6.92 -17.25 -17.36
C TYR A 471 8.04 -16.42 -18.04
N ILE A 472 7.89 -15.91 -19.27
CA ILE A 472 8.94 -15.06 -19.89
C ILE A 472 9.11 -13.71 -19.16
N SER A 473 8.08 -13.20 -18.49
CA SER A 473 8.24 -12.05 -17.58
C SER A 473 9.19 -12.32 -16.39
N LEU A 474 9.48 -13.59 -16.09
CA LEU A 474 10.53 -14.02 -15.15
C LEU A 474 11.95 -13.82 -15.69
N TRP A 475 12.11 -13.78 -17.01
CA TRP A 475 13.42 -13.68 -17.68
C TRP A 475 13.84 -12.23 -17.96
N TRP A 476 12.88 -11.35 -18.23
CA TRP A 476 13.14 -9.97 -18.64
C TRP A 476 13.62 -9.05 -17.50
N ASN A 477 13.19 -9.30 -16.26
CA ASN A 477 13.59 -8.49 -15.11
C ASN A 477 15.05 -8.72 -14.66
N THR A 478 15.72 -9.74 -15.22
CA THR A 478 17.09 -10.15 -14.86
C THR A 478 18.15 -9.54 -15.79
N PHE A 479 17.77 -9.04 -16.98
CA PHE A 479 18.72 -8.53 -17.98
C PHE A 479 18.51 -7.04 -18.27
N ARG A 480 19.23 -6.18 -17.53
CA ARG A 480 19.77 -4.96 -18.15
C ARG A 480 21.08 -5.35 -18.84
N HIS A 481 21.07 -5.70 -20.13
CA HIS A 481 22.14 -5.43 -21.11
C HIS A 481 21.70 -5.91 -22.53
N PRO A 482 22.00 -5.17 -23.63
CA PRO A 482 21.29 -5.36 -24.91
C PRO A 482 21.90 -6.37 -25.90
N MET A 483 22.87 -7.22 -25.54
CA MET A 483 23.62 -8.02 -26.55
C MET A 483 23.49 -9.55 -26.46
N THR A 484 22.78 -10.12 -25.49
CA THR A 484 22.66 -11.59 -25.33
C THR A 484 21.28 -12.15 -25.65
N ILE A 485 20.31 -11.30 -25.97
CA ILE A 485 18.90 -11.68 -26.15
C ILE A 485 18.68 -12.50 -27.45
N GLU A 486 19.28 -12.09 -28.56
CA GLU A 486 19.09 -12.76 -29.86
C GLU A 486 19.74 -14.16 -29.89
N GLN A 487 20.88 -14.31 -29.22
CA GLN A 487 21.61 -15.59 -29.16
C GLN A 487 20.89 -16.62 -28.29
N GLU A 488 20.31 -16.21 -27.16
CA GLU A 488 19.61 -17.12 -26.26
C GLU A 488 18.21 -17.48 -26.76
N ILE A 489 17.50 -16.56 -27.44
CA ILE A 489 16.25 -16.87 -28.16
C ILE A 489 16.49 -17.91 -29.25
N ASN A 490 17.56 -17.75 -30.03
CA ASN A 490 17.91 -18.71 -31.07
C ASN A 490 18.27 -20.08 -30.49
N LYS A 491 18.96 -20.12 -29.35
CA LYS A 491 19.31 -21.38 -28.67
C LYS A 491 18.06 -22.12 -28.17
N GLN A 492 17.16 -21.45 -27.45
CA GLN A 492 15.94 -22.06 -26.93
C GLN A 492 14.95 -22.47 -28.02
N PHE A 493 14.87 -21.69 -29.11
CA PHE A 493 14.06 -22.06 -30.27
C PHE A 493 14.59 -23.33 -30.96
N GLN A 494 15.91 -23.49 -31.05
CA GLN A 494 16.51 -24.71 -31.60
C GLN A 494 16.34 -25.93 -30.67
N GLU A 495 16.41 -25.75 -29.35
CA GLU A 495 16.11 -26.81 -28.39
C GLU A 495 14.65 -27.27 -28.48
N PHE A 496 13.70 -26.33 -28.63
CA PHE A 496 12.28 -26.62 -28.85
C PHE A 496 12.03 -27.37 -30.17
N LEU A 497 12.70 -26.97 -31.27
CA LEU A 497 12.59 -27.66 -32.55
C LEU A 497 13.18 -29.07 -32.52
N ASN A 498 14.28 -29.27 -31.80
CA ASN A 498 14.90 -30.59 -31.65
C ASN A 498 14.08 -31.53 -30.75
N ALA A 499 13.35 -31.00 -29.76
CA ALA A 499 12.44 -31.79 -28.91
C ALA A 499 11.23 -32.37 -29.67
N LYS A 500 10.85 -31.79 -30.82
CA LYS A 500 9.73 -32.25 -31.65
C LYS A 500 10.11 -33.27 -32.75
N LYS A 501 11.40 -33.61 -32.91
CA LYS A 501 11.87 -34.56 -33.96
C LYS A 501 11.43 -36.01 -33.76
N ASN A 502 10.87 -36.38 -32.59
CA ASN A 502 10.43 -37.76 -32.29
C ASN A 502 8.92 -37.97 -32.39
N TRP A 503 8.16 -37.07 -33.02
CA TRP A 503 6.74 -37.28 -33.26
C TRP A 503 6.52 -37.82 -34.68
N ALA A 504 6.03 -39.05 -34.76
CA ALA A 504 5.64 -39.67 -36.02
C ALA A 504 4.48 -38.89 -36.66
N VAL A 505 4.72 -38.38 -37.86
CA VAL A 505 3.68 -37.80 -38.73
C VAL A 505 3.03 -38.97 -39.48
N LEU A 506 1.76 -39.22 -39.23
CA LEU A 506 0.92 -40.02 -40.13
C LEU A 506 0.25 -39.07 -41.12
N THR A 507 0.54 -39.25 -42.41
CA THR A 507 -0.26 -38.74 -43.52
C THR A 507 -0.50 -39.88 -44.50
N ALA A 508 -1.72 -39.97 -45.02
CA ALA A 508 -2.17 -40.95 -46.00
C ALA A 508 -1.35 -40.91 -47.31
#